data_AF-A0A177D7D5-F1
#
_entry.id   AF-A0A177D7D5-F1
#
_cell.length_a   1.000
_cell.length_b   1.000
_cell.length_c   1.000
_cell.angle_alpha   90.00
_cell.angle_beta   90.00
_cell.angle_gamma   90.00
#
_symmetry.space_group_name_H-M   'P 1'
#
loop_
_entity.id
_entity.type
_entity.pdbx_description
1 polymer ?
#
loop_
_entity_poly.entity_id
_entity_poly.type
_entity_poly.pdbx_seq_one_letter_code
_entity_poly.pdbx_strand_id
1 'polypeptide(L)'
;MPDDSEVDRSTTTTPLATPSRASTLPTSSIGRSSISMEPPRMDNAADFKSYPHTPGTVDFTPPQMLMQTPITIECELDLKTKLTVHEELLCVHSKQLLGQFEKAKSARTQFAKADAFREKVAAYVFPECSQKEFEDRHLEQQVKPLIKQASENYPLVGYSTGVKKLIMDEVTSQISARNVKKSAPKPSQIASDLSLSGRLDLLKPHALQDVASALFKRLHDIQKTEVKRAEKDPFKAAAQHRLILPDVKEATVRCFIQWVYRAQCSYEGSEQLYSVLKLATRLGVDELASICLKQLYRAANDSLMHAENHGVLIQTLLGYGPGVAADDSFGVVFKHAVKEDDTPKQLKSLVIDTLAATLDPELWQHVKGSINHSMALQVIEAMVELRQHVKLETDDQGEGVKSERDDVISAFTQSNIPVDHGELSHGGEHNGK
;
A
#
# COMPACT_ATOMS: atom_id res chain seq x y z
N MET A 1 -41.75 -87.72 -9.53
CA MET A 1 -43.02 -87.13 -9.07
C MET A 1 -42.70 -86.23 -7.89
N PRO A 2 -43.30 -85.04 -7.84
CA PRO A 2 -42.74 -83.88 -7.15
C PRO A 2 -43.02 -83.92 -5.65
N ASP A 3 -42.14 -83.27 -4.90
CA ASP A 3 -42.36 -82.92 -3.50
C ASP A 3 -42.09 -81.43 -3.33
N ASP A 4 -42.91 -80.86 -2.46
CA ASP A 4 -43.16 -79.45 -2.23
C ASP A 4 -41.99 -78.72 -1.59
N SER A 5 -41.95 -77.39 -1.78
CA SER A 5 -42.04 -76.40 -0.68
C SER A 5 -41.34 -75.09 -1.04
N GLU A 6 -42.17 -74.05 -1.12
CA GLU A 6 -41.83 -72.63 -0.99
C GLU A 6 -40.97 -72.36 0.26
N VAL A 7 -40.10 -71.35 0.22
CA VAL A 7 -40.13 -70.20 1.15
C VAL A 7 -39.40 -69.00 0.52
N ASP A 8 -40.15 -67.91 0.44
CA ASP A 8 -39.78 -66.52 0.18
C ASP A 8 -38.59 -65.98 1.00
N ARG A 9 -37.80 -65.09 0.38
CA ARG A 9 -37.51 -63.75 0.96
C ARG A 9 -36.82 -62.82 -0.02
N SER A 10 -37.56 -61.78 -0.37
CA SER A 10 -37.16 -60.55 -1.04
C SER A 10 -35.97 -59.83 -0.40
N THR A 11 -35.09 -59.24 -1.21
CA THR A 11 -34.56 -57.89 -0.92
C THR A 11 -34.11 -57.17 -2.20
N THR A 12 -34.99 -56.25 -2.60
CA THR A 12 -34.80 -54.95 -3.26
C THR A 12 -33.38 -54.58 -3.73
N THR A 13 -33.21 -54.49 -5.05
CA THR A 13 -32.07 -53.86 -5.72
C THR A 13 -32.49 -52.45 -6.18
N THR A 14 -31.81 -51.40 -5.69
CA THR A 14 -31.96 -50.02 -6.18
C THR A 14 -30.60 -49.55 -6.73
N PRO A 15 -30.58 -48.82 -7.87
CA PRO A 15 -29.38 -48.70 -8.70
C PRO A 15 -28.39 -47.60 -8.26
N LEU A 16 -27.15 -47.82 -8.70
CA LEU A 16 -25.96 -47.02 -8.48
C LEU A 16 -26.07 -45.64 -9.17
N ALA A 17 -26.04 -44.57 -8.39
CA ALA A 17 -25.97 -43.20 -8.87
C ALA A 17 -24.51 -42.76 -9.11
N THR A 18 -24.32 -42.05 -10.22
CA THR A 18 -23.13 -41.37 -10.74
C THR A 18 -22.48 -40.42 -9.71
N PRO A 19 -21.14 -40.37 -9.58
CA PRO A 19 -20.50 -39.33 -8.77
C PRO A 19 -20.38 -38.02 -9.56
N SER A 20 -21.10 -37.02 -9.07
CA SER A 20 -20.98 -35.61 -9.43
C SER A 20 -19.58 -35.07 -9.15
N ARG A 21 -19.08 -34.34 -10.15
CA ARG A 21 -17.86 -33.53 -10.16
C ARG A 21 -17.97 -32.39 -9.13
N ALA A 22 -17.33 -32.54 -7.97
CA ALA A 22 -17.13 -31.45 -7.02
C ALA A 22 -15.82 -30.73 -7.31
N SER A 23 -15.92 -29.46 -7.69
CA SER A 23 -14.79 -28.53 -7.79
C SER A 23 -14.55 -27.92 -6.41
N THR A 24 -13.62 -28.49 -5.65
CA THR A 24 -13.21 -27.97 -4.33
C THR A 24 -11.90 -27.20 -4.47
N LEU A 25 -12.00 -25.87 -4.44
CA LEU A 25 -10.90 -25.01 -4.02
C LEU A 25 -10.67 -25.25 -2.52
N PRO A 26 -9.47 -25.59 -2.06
CA PRO A 26 -9.19 -25.74 -0.65
C PRO A 26 -9.10 -24.35 0.00
N THR A 27 -10.11 -24.00 0.79
CA THR A 27 -10.03 -22.92 1.78
C THR A 27 -8.97 -23.32 2.80
N SER A 28 -7.82 -22.65 2.76
CA SER A 28 -6.76 -22.79 3.75
C SER A 28 -7.28 -22.33 5.12
N SER A 29 -7.44 -23.27 6.05
CA SER A 29 -7.74 -23.00 7.45
C SER A 29 -6.47 -22.52 8.16
N ILE A 30 -6.02 -21.32 7.83
CA ILE A 30 -5.18 -20.54 8.74
C ILE A 30 -6.08 -20.17 9.91
N GLY A 31 -5.64 -20.49 11.14
CA GLY A 31 -6.33 -20.12 12.38
C GLY A 31 -6.75 -18.66 12.35
N ARG A 32 -8.03 -18.44 12.05
CA ARG A 32 -8.68 -17.14 12.13
C ARG A 32 -8.85 -16.85 13.61
N SER A 33 -7.92 -16.11 14.19
CA SER A 33 -8.31 -15.12 15.19
C SER A 33 -9.17 -14.10 14.46
N SER A 34 -10.46 -14.38 14.36
CA SER A 34 -11.46 -13.44 13.88
C SER A 34 -11.58 -12.32 14.91
N ILE A 35 -10.68 -11.36 14.84
CA ILE A 35 -10.93 -10.03 15.37
C ILE A 35 -12.03 -9.46 14.46
N SER A 36 -13.27 -9.64 14.88
CA SER A 36 -14.39 -8.88 14.34
C SER A 36 -14.01 -7.42 14.47
N MET A 37 -13.82 -6.72 13.35
CA MET A 37 -13.75 -5.26 13.37
C MET A 37 -15.15 -4.74 13.66
N GLU A 38 -15.56 -4.84 14.92
CA GLU A 38 -16.54 -3.89 15.44
C GLU A 38 -15.85 -2.52 15.37
N PRO A 39 -16.40 -1.54 14.64
CA PRO A 39 -15.79 -0.22 14.58
C PRO A 39 -15.68 0.31 16.02
N PRO A 40 -14.51 0.82 16.44
CA PRO A 40 -14.34 1.35 17.78
C PRO A 40 -15.40 2.43 18.02
N ARG A 41 -16.26 2.23 19.03
CA ARG A 41 -17.08 3.30 19.59
C ARG A 41 -16.14 4.33 20.21
N MET A 42 -15.87 5.40 19.46
CA MET A 42 -15.17 6.56 19.97
C MET A 42 -16.18 7.48 20.66
N ASP A 43 -16.33 7.31 21.97
CA ASP A 43 -17.24 8.13 22.79
C ASP A 43 -16.62 9.46 23.26
N ASN A 44 -15.53 9.94 22.63
CA ASN A 44 -14.93 11.24 22.94
C ASN A 44 -14.72 12.07 21.67
N ALA A 45 -15.79 12.72 21.21
CA ALA A 45 -15.76 13.73 20.16
C ALA A 45 -15.36 15.09 20.76
N ALA A 46 -14.06 15.34 20.86
CA ALA A 46 -13.53 16.69 20.98
C ALA A 46 -12.88 17.05 19.63
N ASP A 47 -13.46 18.04 18.93
CA ASP A 47 -12.89 18.81 17.81
C ASP A 47 -12.12 18.05 16.72
N PHE A 48 -12.73 17.03 16.10
CA PHE A 48 -12.30 16.63 14.76
C PHE A 48 -12.76 17.69 13.75
N LYS A 49 -11.81 18.41 13.13
CA LYS A 49 -12.06 19.26 11.95
C LYS A 49 -12.52 18.36 10.77
N SER A 50 -13.77 17.94 10.76
CA SER A 50 -14.40 17.38 9.57
C SER A 50 -14.70 18.52 8.61
N TYR A 51 -13.99 18.58 7.49
CA TYR A 51 -14.30 19.55 6.45
C TYR A 51 -15.72 19.28 5.93
N PRO A 52 -16.51 20.34 5.67
CA PRO A 52 -17.92 20.22 5.36
C PRO A 52 -18.11 19.31 4.16
N HIS A 53 -18.91 18.26 4.41
CA HIS A 53 -19.44 17.35 3.41
C HIS A 53 -19.95 18.15 2.21
N THR A 54 -19.54 17.79 0.99
CA THR A 54 -20.40 18.04 -0.17
C THR A 54 -21.73 17.36 0.12
N PRO A 55 -22.85 18.10 0.27
CA PRO A 55 -24.14 17.50 0.57
C PRO A 55 -24.52 16.58 -0.58
N GLY A 56 -24.68 15.28 -0.30
CA GLY A 56 -25.08 14.28 -1.30
C GLY A 56 -24.13 13.10 -1.50
N THR A 57 -23.12 12.89 -0.65
CA THR A 57 -22.33 11.65 -0.70
C THR A 57 -23.20 10.46 -0.33
N VAL A 58 -23.68 9.76 -1.36
CA VAL A 58 -24.30 8.44 -1.25
C VAL A 58 -23.33 7.54 -0.49
N ASP A 59 -23.81 6.81 0.52
CA ASP A 59 -23.00 5.84 1.27
C ASP A 59 -22.36 4.85 0.29
N PHE A 60 -21.05 5.02 0.06
CA PHE A 60 -20.31 4.13 -0.81
C PHE A 60 -20.20 2.77 -0.12
N THR A 61 -20.98 1.82 -0.61
CA THR A 61 -20.86 0.42 -0.23
C THR A 61 -20.15 -0.30 -1.36
N PRO A 62 -18.89 -0.74 -1.15
CA PRO A 62 -18.16 -1.41 -2.21
C PRO A 62 -18.90 -2.68 -2.68
N PRO A 63 -18.98 -2.93 -4.01
CA PRO A 63 -19.55 -4.17 -4.52
C PRO A 63 -18.90 -5.40 -3.88
N GLN A 64 -19.70 -6.41 -3.52
CA GLN A 64 -19.21 -7.62 -2.84
C GLN A 64 -18.10 -8.35 -3.61
N MET A 65 -18.06 -8.21 -4.94
CA MET A 65 -17.00 -8.78 -5.79
C MET A 65 -15.61 -8.19 -5.51
N LEU A 66 -15.52 -7.00 -4.92
CA LEU A 66 -14.23 -6.37 -4.56
C LEU A 66 -13.71 -6.82 -3.18
N MET A 67 -14.44 -7.70 -2.51
CA MET A 67 -14.14 -8.17 -1.15
C MET A 67 -13.62 -9.62 -1.14
N GLN A 68 -13.05 -10.09 -2.26
CA GLN A 68 -12.71 -11.51 -2.45
C GLN A 68 -11.34 -11.86 -1.89
N THR A 69 -10.32 -11.03 -2.15
CA THR A 69 -8.93 -11.37 -1.85
C THR A 69 -8.39 -10.46 -0.74
N PRO A 70 -8.42 -10.89 0.53
CA PRO A 70 -7.77 -10.13 1.60
C PRO A 70 -6.25 -10.20 1.44
N ILE A 71 -5.60 -9.07 1.64
CA ILE A 71 -4.15 -8.94 1.76
C ILE A 71 -3.80 -8.31 3.11
N THR A 72 -2.60 -8.60 3.60
CA THR A 72 -2.08 -8.04 4.85
C THR A 72 -1.16 -6.86 4.56
N ILE A 73 -1.48 -5.68 5.09
CA ILE A 73 -0.56 -4.56 5.18
C ILE A 73 0.24 -4.71 6.48
N GLU A 74 1.56 -4.79 6.37
CA GLU A 74 2.47 -4.80 7.50
C GLU A 74 3.16 -3.44 7.57
N CYS A 75 3.01 -2.73 8.70
CA CYS A 75 3.51 -1.36 8.85
C CYS A 75 4.36 -1.19 10.11
N GLU A 76 4.96 -0.01 10.25
CA GLU A 76 5.91 0.36 11.31
C GLU A 76 7.26 -0.37 11.23
N LEU A 77 8.25 0.13 11.97
CA LEU A 77 9.65 -0.31 11.82
C LEU A 77 9.87 -1.79 12.13
N ASP A 78 9.02 -2.38 12.98
CA ASP A 78 9.12 -3.78 13.39
C ASP A 78 8.23 -4.73 12.59
N LEU A 79 7.38 -4.19 11.68
CA LEU A 79 6.43 -4.92 10.84
C LEU A 79 5.49 -5.84 11.62
N LYS A 80 5.31 -5.62 12.93
CA LYS A 80 4.41 -6.45 13.76
C LYS A 80 2.96 -6.04 13.59
N THR A 81 2.72 -4.77 13.28
CA THR A 81 1.38 -4.22 13.09
C THR A 81 0.83 -4.68 11.74
N LYS A 82 -0.29 -5.42 11.80
CA LYS A 82 -0.92 -6.08 10.65
C LYS A 82 -2.34 -5.58 10.48
N LEU A 83 -2.63 -5.02 9.31
CA LEU A 83 -3.95 -4.55 8.91
C LEU A 83 -4.42 -5.32 7.68
N THR A 84 -5.72 -5.52 7.53
CA THR A 84 -6.28 -6.27 6.39
C THR A 84 -7.04 -5.33 5.47
N VAL A 85 -6.81 -5.46 4.16
CA VAL A 85 -7.54 -4.76 3.10
C VAL A 85 -7.77 -5.71 1.92
N HIS A 86 -8.74 -5.43 1.06
CA HIS A 86 -8.98 -6.27 -0.12
C HIS A 86 -8.19 -5.76 -1.32
N GLU A 87 -7.53 -6.68 -2.02
CA GLU A 87 -6.68 -6.42 -3.18
C GLU A 87 -7.44 -5.69 -4.28
N GLU A 88 -8.65 -6.15 -4.58
CA GLU A 88 -9.45 -5.62 -5.68
C GLU A 88 -9.79 -4.14 -5.46
N LEU A 89 -10.09 -3.74 -4.21
CA LEU A 89 -10.33 -2.33 -3.87
C LEU A 89 -9.09 -1.47 -4.09
N LEU A 90 -7.92 -1.95 -3.67
CA LEU A 90 -6.67 -1.22 -3.91
C LEU A 90 -6.38 -1.06 -5.40
N CYS A 91 -6.65 -2.11 -6.19
CA CYS A 91 -6.42 -2.11 -7.63
C CYS A 91 -7.33 -1.14 -8.38
N VAL A 92 -8.55 -0.90 -7.88
CA VAL A 92 -9.46 0.12 -8.45
C VAL A 92 -8.87 1.52 -8.31
N HIS A 93 -8.23 1.82 -7.17
CA HIS A 93 -7.70 3.14 -6.88
C HIS A 93 -6.24 3.35 -7.30
N SER A 94 -5.49 2.28 -7.59
CA SER A 94 -4.08 2.36 -8.00
C SER A 94 -3.75 1.45 -9.18
N LYS A 95 -3.41 2.08 -10.31
CA LYS A 95 -2.88 1.39 -11.49
C LYS A 95 -1.53 0.72 -11.22
N GLN A 96 -0.72 1.33 -10.36
CA GLN A 96 0.58 0.80 -9.96
C GLN A 96 0.42 -0.51 -9.19
N LEU A 97 -0.46 -0.53 -8.19
CA LEU A 97 -0.76 -1.74 -7.43
C LEU A 97 -1.41 -2.81 -8.29
N LEU A 98 -2.35 -2.44 -9.17
CA LEU A 98 -2.93 -3.37 -10.15
C LEU A 98 -1.83 -4.06 -10.97
N GLY A 99 -0.93 -3.30 -11.57
CA GLY A 99 0.18 -3.85 -12.36
C GLY A 99 1.14 -4.71 -11.53
N GLN A 100 1.39 -4.34 -10.26
CA GLN A 100 2.22 -5.12 -9.35
C GLN A 100 1.57 -6.47 -9.00
N PHE A 101 0.29 -6.48 -8.63
CA PHE A 101 -0.44 -7.69 -8.27
C PHE A 101 -0.64 -8.60 -9.48
N GLU A 102 -0.92 -8.06 -10.67
CA GLU A 102 -1.05 -8.84 -11.89
C GLU A 102 0.24 -9.60 -12.23
N LYS A 103 1.39 -8.92 -12.17
CA LYS A 103 2.69 -9.57 -12.38
C LYS A 103 2.93 -10.66 -11.33
N ALA A 104 2.47 -10.48 -10.10
CA ALA A 104 2.68 -11.40 -8.99
C ALA A 104 1.76 -12.65 -9.01
N LYS A 105 0.70 -12.69 -9.84
CA LYS A 105 -0.29 -13.80 -9.89
C LYS A 105 0.35 -15.18 -10.11
N SER A 106 1.33 -15.28 -11.02
CA SER A 106 2.00 -16.55 -11.31
C SER A 106 2.83 -17.03 -10.12
N ALA A 107 3.60 -16.13 -9.49
CA ALA A 107 4.39 -16.41 -8.30
C ALA A 107 3.50 -16.78 -7.11
N ARG A 108 2.36 -16.09 -6.93
CA ARG A 108 1.35 -16.39 -5.92
C ARG A 108 0.86 -17.84 -6.01
N THR A 109 0.57 -18.31 -7.22
CA THR A 109 0.18 -19.71 -7.45
C THR A 109 1.28 -20.68 -7.03
N GLN A 110 2.55 -20.34 -7.26
CA GLN A 110 3.69 -21.18 -6.85
C GLN A 110 3.87 -21.18 -5.33
N PHE A 111 3.77 -20.01 -4.67
CA PHE A 111 3.84 -19.91 -3.21
C PHE A 111 2.69 -20.67 -2.54
N ALA A 112 1.47 -20.54 -3.03
CA ALA A 112 0.32 -21.29 -2.52
C ALA A 112 0.51 -22.81 -2.68
N LYS A 113 1.04 -23.27 -3.81
CA LYS A 113 1.40 -24.69 -4.01
C LYS A 113 2.51 -25.15 -3.07
N ALA A 114 3.54 -24.33 -2.86
CA ALA A 114 4.65 -24.65 -1.97
C ALA A 114 4.20 -24.72 -0.50
N ASP A 115 3.34 -23.81 -0.07
CA ASP A 115 2.80 -23.79 1.29
C ASP A 115 1.84 -24.96 1.54
N ALA A 116 0.90 -25.21 0.62
CA ALA A 116 0.04 -26.38 0.69
C ALA A 116 0.84 -27.70 0.69
N PHE A 117 1.95 -27.75 -0.05
CA PHE A 117 2.85 -28.90 -0.03
C PHE A 117 3.57 -29.04 1.31
N ARG A 118 4.07 -27.95 1.90
CA ARG A 118 4.67 -27.92 3.23
C ARG A 118 3.69 -28.42 4.30
N GLU A 119 2.44 -27.94 4.29
CA GLU A 119 1.38 -28.37 5.23
C GLU A 119 1.05 -29.87 5.07
N LYS A 120 1.02 -30.39 3.83
CA LYS A 120 0.86 -31.82 3.60
C LYS A 120 1.99 -32.64 4.22
N VAL A 121 3.25 -32.20 4.10
CA VAL A 121 4.37 -32.89 4.76
C VAL A 121 4.27 -32.73 6.28
N ALA A 122 3.88 -31.54 6.76
CA ALA A 122 3.71 -31.24 8.18
C ALA A 122 2.73 -32.19 8.86
N ALA A 123 1.64 -32.57 8.21
CA ALA A 123 0.64 -33.50 8.77
C ALA A 123 1.19 -34.90 9.13
N TYR A 124 2.37 -35.28 8.62
CA TYR A 124 3.04 -36.55 8.96
C TYR A 124 4.20 -36.38 9.94
N VAL A 125 4.50 -35.12 10.32
CA VAL A 125 5.57 -34.74 11.25
C VAL A 125 4.98 -34.12 12.53
N PHE A 126 3.80 -33.47 12.44
CA PHE A 126 3.14 -32.72 13.51
C PHE A 126 1.65 -33.12 13.69
N PRO A 127 1.18 -33.23 14.95
CA PRO A 127 1.98 -33.32 16.18
C PRO A 127 2.96 -34.50 16.09
N GLU A 128 4.04 -34.46 16.88
CA GLU A 128 5.13 -35.45 16.83
C GLU A 128 4.58 -36.87 16.85
N CYS A 129 4.42 -37.47 15.66
CA CYS A 129 3.95 -38.84 15.54
C CYS A 129 5.08 -39.71 16.07
N SER A 130 4.82 -40.51 17.10
CA SER A 130 5.86 -41.44 17.56
C SER A 130 6.23 -42.40 16.42
N GLN A 131 7.46 -42.89 16.38
CA GLN A 131 7.89 -43.87 15.38
C GLN A 131 6.96 -45.08 15.33
N LYS A 132 6.44 -45.49 16.50
CA LYS A 132 5.48 -46.58 16.63
C LYS A 132 4.14 -46.25 15.98
N GLU A 133 3.58 -45.05 16.22
CA GLU A 133 2.33 -44.64 15.56
C GLU A 133 2.49 -44.49 14.05
N PHE A 134 3.65 -44.03 13.60
CA PHE A 134 3.96 -43.91 12.17
C PHE A 134 3.95 -45.29 11.49
N GLU A 135 4.57 -46.29 12.16
CA GLU A 135 4.58 -47.69 11.75
C GLU A 135 3.19 -48.34 11.83
N ASP A 136 2.50 -48.22 12.97
CA ASP A 136 1.19 -48.83 13.23
C ASP A 136 0.09 -48.32 12.27
N ARG A 137 0.21 -47.06 11.82
CA ARG A 137 -0.72 -46.44 10.86
C ARG A 137 -0.28 -46.55 9.41
N HIS A 138 0.84 -47.20 9.12
CA HIS A 138 1.38 -47.38 7.77
C HIS A 138 1.55 -46.05 6.99
N LEU A 139 1.95 -44.98 7.68
CA LEU A 139 2.06 -43.64 7.08
C LEU A 139 3.15 -43.56 6.01
N GLU A 140 4.08 -44.52 5.97
CA GLU A 140 5.11 -44.61 4.94
C GLU A 140 4.54 -44.65 3.52
N GLN A 141 3.34 -45.21 3.34
CA GLN A 141 2.69 -45.29 2.02
C GLN A 141 2.26 -43.91 1.50
N GLN A 142 1.93 -42.99 2.40
CA GLN A 142 1.50 -41.63 2.07
C GLN A 142 2.68 -40.66 1.99
N VAL A 143 3.73 -40.88 2.78
CA VAL A 143 4.91 -39.99 2.83
C VAL A 143 5.84 -40.19 1.62
N LYS A 144 6.03 -41.42 1.16
CA LYS A 144 6.86 -41.73 -0.03
C LYS A 144 6.51 -40.90 -1.27
N PRO A 145 5.23 -40.84 -1.72
CA PRO A 145 4.89 -40.04 -2.89
C PRO A 145 5.13 -38.54 -2.68
N LEU A 146 5.01 -38.02 -1.44
CA LEU A 146 5.35 -36.63 -1.13
C LEU A 146 6.85 -36.38 -1.26
N ILE A 147 7.71 -37.25 -0.70
CA ILE A 147 9.17 -37.13 -0.85
C ILE A 147 9.56 -37.17 -2.33
N LYS A 148 8.97 -38.10 -3.09
CA LYS A 148 9.20 -38.19 -4.54
C LYS A 148 8.77 -36.91 -5.26
N GLN A 149 7.57 -36.41 -4.97
CA GLN A 149 7.04 -35.16 -5.54
C GLN A 149 7.94 -33.96 -5.23
N ALA A 150 8.48 -33.85 -4.01
CA ALA A 150 9.40 -32.78 -3.63
C ALA A 150 10.71 -32.83 -4.43
N SER A 151 11.24 -34.02 -4.67
CA SER A 151 12.48 -34.22 -5.43
C SER A 151 12.32 -33.90 -6.92
N GLU A 152 11.17 -34.24 -7.49
CA GLU A 152 10.91 -34.14 -8.93
C GLU A 152 10.30 -32.79 -9.33
N ASN A 153 9.35 -32.26 -8.54
CA ASN A 153 8.45 -31.18 -8.94
C ASN A 153 8.20 -30.16 -7.83
N TYR A 154 9.25 -29.71 -7.14
CA TYR A 154 9.09 -28.66 -6.12
C TYR A 154 8.62 -27.33 -6.76
N PRO A 155 7.54 -26.68 -6.26
CA PRO A 155 6.93 -25.53 -6.94
C PRO A 155 7.82 -24.29 -7.09
N LEU A 156 8.79 -24.09 -6.18
CA LEU A 156 9.72 -22.96 -6.24
C LEU A 156 11.01 -23.38 -6.92
N VAL A 157 11.12 -23.11 -8.23
CA VAL A 157 12.21 -23.59 -9.10
C VAL A 157 13.60 -23.24 -8.54
N GLY A 158 13.80 -22.04 -8.00
CA GLY A 158 15.08 -21.61 -7.41
C GLY A 158 15.53 -22.43 -6.19
N TYR A 159 14.64 -23.23 -5.59
CA TYR A 159 14.95 -24.11 -4.45
C TYR A 159 14.93 -25.60 -4.80
N SER A 160 14.42 -25.97 -5.98
CA SER A 160 14.22 -27.37 -6.41
C SER A 160 15.48 -28.23 -6.28
N THR A 161 16.64 -27.75 -6.77
CA THR A 161 17.92 -28.45 -6.68
C THR A 161 18.35 -28.69 -5.24
N GLY A 162 18.16 -27.69 -4.37
CA GLY A 162 18.52 -27.79 -2.95
C GLY A 162 17.63 -28.78 -2.19
N VAL A 163 16.33 -28.80 -2.49
CA VAL A 163 15.37 -29.77 -1.91
C VAL A 163 15.71 -31.18 -2.38
N LYS A 164 15.93 -31.38 -3.69
CA LYS A 164 16.33 -32.66 -4.26
C LYS A 164 17.63 -33.20 -3.64
N LYS A 165 18.64 -32.34 -3.50
CA LYS A 165 19.91 -32.72 -2.88
C LYS A 165 19.71 -33.19 -1.44
N LEU A 166 18.99 -32.42 -0.62
CA LEU A 166 18.71 -32.79 0.78
C LEU A 166 18.01 -34.15 0.89
N ILE A 167 17.02 -34.43 0.03
CA ILE A 167 16.34 -35.73 0.01
C ILE A 167 17.32 -36.86 -0.31
N MET A 168 18.16 -36.68 -1.33
CA MET A 168 19.14 -37.71 -1.73
C MET A 168 20.20 -37.94 -0.66
N ASP A 169 20.70 -36.88 -0.02
CA ASP A 169 21.68 -36.95 1.05
C ASP A 169 21.10 -37.68 2.27
N GLU A 170 19.87 -37.35 2.67
CA GLU A 170 19.20 -37.99 3.81
C GLU A 170 18.88 -39.46 3.54
N VAL A 171 18.35 -39.79 2.35
CA VAL A 171 18.11 -41.19 1.96
C VAL A 171 19.41 -42.00 1.95
N THR A 172 20.50 -41.41 1.44
CA THR A 172 21.82 -42.07 1.42
C THR A 172 22.38 -42.26 2.83
N SER A 173 22.19 -41.28 3.71
CA SER A 173 22.53 -41.36 5.14
C SER A 173 21.81 -42.53 5.81
N GLN A 174 20.49 -42.63 5.63
CA GLN A 174 19.67 -43.70 6.21
C GLN A 174 20.04 -45.11 5.70
N ILE A 175 20.38 -45.23 4.42
CA ILE A 175 20.88 -46.50 3.85
C ILE A 175 22.24 -46.86 4.46
N SER A 176 23.14 -45.89 4.58
CA SER A 176 24.49 -46.09 5.16
C SER A 176 24.42 -46.48 6.64
N ALA A 177 23.45 -45.94 7.38
CA ALA A 177 23.14 -46.29 8.76
C ALA A 177 22.48 -47.68 8.92
N ARG A 178 22.24 -48.41 7.83
CA ARG A 178 21.55 -49.72 7.80
C ARG A 178 20.10 -49.66 8.30
N ASN A 179 19.43 -48.52 8.15
CA ASN A 179 18.00 -48.38 8.41
C ASN A 179 17.14 -48.88 7.24
N VAL A 180 17.51 -50.05 6.71
CA VAL A 180 16.89 -50.72 5.57
C VAL A 180 16.17 -52.00 5.99
N LYS A 181 15.17 -52.42 5.23
CA LYS A 181 14.44 -53.68 5.45
C LYS A 181 15.39 -54.87 5.33
N LYS A 182 15.12 -55.96 6.05
CA LYS A 182 15.99 -57.15 6.12
C LYS A 182 16.27 -57.81 4.75
N SER A 183 15.39 -57.61 3.77
CA SER A 183 15.53 -58.13 2.40
C SER A 183 16.33 -57.22 1.46
N ALA A 184 16.89 -56.11 1.95
CA ALA A 184 17.61 -55.15 1.12
C ALA A 184 18.98 -55.70 0.65
N PRO A 185 19.41 -55.38 -0.58
CA PRO A 185 20.76 -55.67 -1.06
C PRO A 185 21.85 -55.03 -0.18
N LYS A 186 23.13 -55.42 -0.37
CA LYS A 186 24.23 -54.79 0.37
C LYS A 186 24.28 -53.28 0.05
N PRO A 187 24.54 -52.38 1.04
CA PRO A 187 24.54 -50.93 0.85
C PRO A 187 25.38 -50.42 -0.32
N SER A 188 26.52 -51.09 -0.62
CA SER A 188 27.42 -50.75 -1.72
C SER A 188 26.80 -50.94 -3.11
N GLN A 189 25.77 -51.77 -3.26
CA GLN A 189 25.05 -51.99 -4.53
C GLN A 189 23.83 -51.06 -4.68
N ILE A 190 23.35 -50.45 -3.60
CA ILE A 190 22.13 -49.65 -3.59
C ILE A 190 22.38 -48.21 -4.03
N ALA A 191 23.56 -47.67 -3.73
CA ALA A 191 23.86 -46.24 -3.87
C ALA A 191 24.07 -45.76 -5.31
N SER A 192 24.41 -46.63 -6.27
CA SER A 192 24.67 -46.26 -7.66
C SER A 192 23.51 -46.56 -8.63
N ASP A 193 22.77 -47.65 -8.42
CA ASP A 193 21.93 -48.22 -9.49
C ASP A 193 20.42 -47.98 -9.32
N LEU A 194 19.95 -47.69 -8.11
CA LEU A 194 18.52 -47.56 -7.84
C LEU A 194 18.01 -46.12 -7.99
N SER A 195 16.85 -45.98 -8.62
CA SER A 195 16.06 -44.74 -8.63
C SER A 195 15.64 -44.33 -7.21
N LEU A 196 15.29 -43.05 -7.01
CA LEU A 196 14.82 -42.57 -5.70
C LEU A 196 13.66 -43.41 -5.16
N SER A 197 12.71 -43.81 -6.01
CA SER A 197 11.60 -44.68 -5.61
C SER A 197 12.10 -46.02 -5.06
N GLY A 198 13.01 -46.67 -5.80
CA GLY A 198 13.60 -47.94 -5.35
C GLY A 198 14.35 -47.80 -4.03
N ARG A 199 15.07 -46.69 -3.82
CA ARG A 199 15.76 -46.42 -2.54
C ARG A 199 14.78 -46.22 -1.39
N LEU A 200 13.70 -45.46 -1.60
CA LEU A 200 12.66 -45.24 -0.58
C LEU A 200 11.93 -46.54 -0.20
N ASP A 201 11.81 -47.50 -1.13
CA ASP A 201 11.16 -48.79 -0.85
C ASP A 201 11.96 -49.70 0.07
N LEU A 202 13.28 -49.53 0.09
CA LEU A 202 14.21 -50.27 0.95
C LEU A 202 14.24 -49.73 2.39
N LEU A 203 13.87 -48.47 2.62
CA LEU A 203 13.91 -47.86 3.95
C LEU A 203 12.86 -48.46 4.89
N LYS A 204 13.22 -48.56 6.18
CA LYS A 204 12.26 -48.83 7.27
C LYS A 204 11.34 -47.61 7.48
N PRO A 205 10.14 -47.76 8.04
CA PRO A 205 9.20 -46.64 8.19
C PRO A 205 9.76 -45.47 9.03
N HIS A 206 10.42 -45.72 10.17
CA HIS A 206 11.06 -44.64 10.95
C HIS A 206 12.13 -43.86 10.16
N ALA A 207 12.89 -44.52 9.28
CA ALA A 207 13.85 -43.82 8.42
C ALA A 207 13.16 -42.92 7.39
N LEU A 208 11.98 -43.30 6.90
CA LEU A 208 11.15 -42.43 6.05
C LEU A 208 10.59 -41.25 6.81
N GLN A 209 10.23 -41.46 8.09
CA GLN A 209 9.81 -40.38 8.98
C GLN A 209 10.95 -39.37 9.21
N ASP A 210 12.18 -39.83 9.40
CA ASP A 210 13.37 -38.96 9.53
C ASP A 210 13.58 -38.13 8.25
N VAL A 211 13.49 -38.76 7.07
CA VAL A 211 13.57 -38.06 5.77
C VAL A 211 12.46 -37.02 5.63
N ALA A 212 11.22 -37.36 6.00
CA ALA A 212 10.09 -36.43 5.95
C ALA A 212 10.27 -35.25 6.92
N SER A 213 10.81 -35.51 8.10
CA SER A 213 11.12 -34.49 9.11
C SER A 213 12.21 -33.54 8.64
N ALA A 214 13.28 -34.06 8.03
CA ALA A 214 14.34 -33.26 7.42
C ALA A 214 13.80 -32.41 6.26
N LEU A 215 12.94 -33.00 5.41
CA LEU A 215 12.27 -32.28 4.32
C LEU A 215 11.40 -31.15 4.87
N PHE A 216 10.54 -31.41 5.86
CA PHE A 216 9.69 -30.39 6.47
C PHE A 216 10.51 -29.21 7.00
N LYS A 217 11.57 -29.49 7.79
CA LYS A 217 12.49 -28.47 8.31
C LYS A 217 13.03 -27.60 7.17
N ARG A 218 13.50 -28.24 6.08
CA ARG A 218 14.01 -27.52 4.91
C ARG A 218 12.95 -26.64 4.24
N LEU A 219 11.72 -27.14 4.07
CA LEU A 219 10.62 -26.38 3.48
C LEU A 219 10.24 -25.18 4.35
N HIS A 220 10.26 -25.35 5.68
CA HIS A 220 10.01 -24.27 6.61
C HIS A 220 11.11 -23.20 6.57
N ASP A 221 12.38 -23.60 6.49
CA ASP A 221 13.50 -22.67 6.32
C ASP A 221 13.40 -21.86 5.01
N ILE A 222 12.97 -22.50 3.93
CA ILE A 222 12.72 -21.84 2.64
C ILE A 222 11.62 -20.79 2.80
N GLN A 223 10.49 -21.15 3.42
CA GLN A 223 9.39 -20.22 3.70
C GLN A 223 9.86 -19.03 4.52
N LYS A 224 10.60 -19.27 5.62
CA LYS A 224 11.15 -18.21 6.48
C LYS A 224 12.10 -17.30 5.70
N THR A 225 12.91 -17.86 4.81
CA THR A 225 13.82 -17.11 3.93
C THR A 225 13.05 -16.23 2.94
N GLU A 226 11.99 -16.76 2.32
CA GLU A 226 11.16 -16.00 1.37
C GLU A 226 10.31 -14.92 2.04
N VAL A 227 9.84 -15.15 3.27
CA VAL A 227 9.16 -14.13 4.09
C VAL A 227 10.09 -12.94 4.35
N LYS A 228 11.35 -13.20 4.73
CA LYS A 228 12.38 -12.16 4.93
C LYS A 228 12.76 -11.44 3.63
N ARG A 229 12.80 -12.16 2.51
CA ARG A 229 13.09 -11.55 1.21
C ARG A 229 11.95 -10.64 0.76
N ALA A 230 10.70 -10.97 1.07
CA ALA A 230 9.54 -10.15 0.76
C ALA A 230 9.55 -8.79 1.49
N GLU A 231 10.23 -8.67 2.64
CA GLU A 231 10.41 -7.37 3.32
C GLU A 231 11.15 -6.34 2.46
N LYS A 232 12.00 -6.79 1.53
CA LYS A 232 12.83 -5.94 0.66
C LYS A 232 12.35 -5.90 -0.78
N ASP A 233 11.45 -6.80 -1.16
CA ASP A 233 11.01 -6.99 -2.53
C ASP A 233 9.48 -6.88 -2.61
N PRO A 234 8.95 -5.74 -3.10
CA PRO A 234 7.51 -5.50 -3.22
C PRO A 234 6.80 -6.56 -4.08
N PHE A 235 7.47 -7.13 -5.09
CA PHE A 235 6.89 -8.16 -5.93
C PHE A 235 6.69 -9.47 -5.16
N LYS A 236 7.70 -9.87 -4.37
CA LYS A 236 7.59 -11.04 -3.49
C LYS A 236 6.56 -10.85 -2.39
N ALA A 237 6.47 -9.65 -1.82
CA ALA A 237 5.41 -9.32 -0.87
C ALA A 237 4.03 -9.51 -1.50
N ALA A 238 3.80 -8.92 -2.69
CA ALA A 238 2.54 -9.04 -3.42
C ALA A 238 2.20 -10.51 -3.79
N ALA A 239 3.21 -11.30 -4.14
CA ALA A 239 3.05 -12.74 -4.41
C ALA A 239 2.64 -13.53 -3.16
N GLN A 240 2.94 -13.03 -1.97
CA GLN A 240 2.54 -13.58 -0.67
C GLN A 240 1.30 -12.90 -0.08
N HIS A 241 0.54 -12.11 -0.86
CA HIS A 241 -0.61 -11.32 -0.38
C HIS A 241 -0.25 -10.33 0.75
N ARG A 242 0.94 -9.71 0.66
CA ARG A 242 1.44 -8.75 1.64
C ARG A 242 1.79 -7.42 0.98
N LEU A 243 1.63 -6.33 1.72
CA LEU A 243 2.14 -5.00 1.38
C LEU A 243 2.97 -4.49 2.57
N ILE A 244 4.25 -4.19 2.32
CA ILE A 244 5.22 -3.87 3.39
C ILE A 244 5.50 -2.36 3.42
N LEU A 245 5.21 -1.72 4.55
CA LEU A 245 5.27 -0.27 4.77
C LEU A 245 6.01 0.08 6.08
N PRO A 246 7.33 -0.17 6.17
CA PRO A 246 8.08 -0.13 7.43
C PRO A 246 8.21 1.27 8.06
N ASP A 247 8.10 2.31 7.24
CA ASP A 247 8.26 3.73 7.57
C ASP A 247 6.91 4.44 7.80
N VAL A 248 5.80 3.70 7.80
CA VAL A 248 4.45 4.26 7.89
C VAL A 248 3.82 3.86 9.21
N LYS A 249 3.29 4.84 9.94
CA LYS A 249 2.58 4.64 11.21
C LYS A 249 1.23 3.95 10.99
N GLU A 250 0.79 3.15 11.96
CA GLU A 250 -0.51 2.47 11.91
C GLU A 250 -1.68 3.43 11.64
N ALA A 251 -1.71 4.57 12.33
CA ALA A 251 -2.78 5.56 12.21
C ALA A 251 -2.94 6.07 10.77
N THR A 252 -1.82 6.33 10.06
CA THR A 252 -1.82 6.73 8.65
C THR A 252 -2.38 5.63 7.75
N VAL A 253 -2.00 4.37 7.99
CA VAL A 253 -2.51 3.22 7.22
C VAL A 253 -4.01 3.03 7.47
N ARG A 254 -4.50 3.23 8.70
CA ARG A 254 -5.94 3.18 9.01
C ARG A 254 -6.73 4.24 8.26
N CYS A 255 -6.25 5.49 8.23
CA CYS A 255 -6.87 6.57 7.45
C CYS A 255 -6.92 6.22 5.95
N PHE A 256 -5.82 5.69 5.42
CA PHE A 256 -5.75 5.22 4.03
C PHE A 256 -6.76 4.10 3.75
N ILE A 257 -6.82 3.07 4.59
CA ILE A 257 -7.77 1.96 4.45
C ILE A 257 -9.21 2.48 4.52
N GLN A 258 -9.52 3.36 5.47
CA GLN A 258 -10.84 3.96 5.60
C GLN A 258 -11.25 4.70 4.32
N TRP A 259 -10.34 5.45 3.71
CA TRP A 259 -10.60 6.11 2.43
C TRP A 259 -10.86 5.09 1.31
N VAL A 260 -10.07 4.02 1.21
CA VAL A 260 -10.28 2.95 0.21
C VAL A 260 -11.68 2.32 0.33
N TYR A 261 -12.23 2.22 1.55
CA TYR A 261 -13.55 1.63 1.76
C TYR A 261 -14.72 2.61 1.66
N ARG A 262 -14.51 3.89 1.96
CA ARG A 262 -15.61 4.86 2.18
C ARG A 262 -15.47 6.13 1.35
N ALA A 263 -14.40 6.28 0.59
CA ALA A 263 -13.98 7.53 -0.05
C ALA A 263 -13.88 8.72 0.94
N GLN A 264 -13.71 8.43 2.23
CA GLN A 264 -13.62 9.41 3.31
C GLN A 264 -12.34 9.18 4.11
N CYS A 265 -11.57 10.25 4.30
CA CYS A 265 -10.35 10.23 5.10
C CYS A 265 -10.57 11.11 6.34
N SER A 266 -10.69 10.51 7.52
CA SER A 266 -10.62 11.26 8.79
C SER A 266 -9.17 11.27 9.27
N TYR A 267 -8.64 12.44 9.59
CA TYR A 267 -7.31 12.64 10.11
C TYR A 267 -7.36 13.59 11.30
N GLU A 268 -6.42 13.43 12.23
CA GLU A 268 -6.34 14.18 13.49
C GLU A 268 -5.63 15.54 13.31
N GLY A 269 -4.78 15.68 12.28
CA GLY A 269 -4.06 16.92 12.04
C GLY A 269 -3.24 16.91 10.74
N SER A 270 -2.56 18.03 10.48
CA SER A 270 -1.86 18.28 9.22
C SER A 270 -0.66 17.36 9.00
N GLU A 271 0.04 16.95 10.06
CA GLU A 271 1.13 15.96 9.96
C GLU A 271 0.63 14.59 9.49
N GLN A 272 -0.53 14.14 10.02
CA GLN A 272 -1.12 12.87 9.57
C GLN A 272 -1.63 12.98 8.13
N LEU A 273 -2.26 14.11 7.77
CA LEU A 273 -2.70 14.37 6.40
C LEU A 273 -1.54 14.37 5.40
N TYR A 274 -0.41 14.97 5.75
CA TYR A 274 0.82 14.90 4.95
C TYR A 274 1.37 13.48 4.85
N SER A 275 1.34 12.72 5.95
CA SER A 275 1.73 11.31 5.94
C SER A 275 0.83 10.46 5.01
N VAL A 276 -0.48 10.73 4.98
CA VAL A 276 -1.42 10.07 4.06
C VAL A 276 -1.14 10.48 2.62
N LEU A 277 -0.87 11.75 2.34
CA LEU A 277 -0.45 12.24 1.03
C LEU A 277 0.78 11.47 0.51
N LYS A 278 1.81 11.33 1.35
CA LYS A 278 3.04 10.59 1.01
C LYS A 278 2.75 9.13 0.73
N LEU A 279 1.94 8.48 1.58
CA LEU A 279 1.53 7.10 1.38
C LEU A 279 0.74 6.91 0.07
N ALA A 280 -0.25 7.77 -0.20
CA ALA A 280 -1.05 7.73 -1.41
C ALA A 280 -0.19 7.89 -2.66
N THR A 281 0.74 8.84 -2.65
CA THR A 281 1.70 9.06 -3.74
C THR A 281 2.58 7.83 -3.96
N ARG A 282 3.16 7.27 -2.90
CA ARG A 282 4.01 6.06 -2.98
C ARG A 282 3.27 4.84 -3.54
N LEU A 283 1.99 4.70 -3.20
CA LEU A 283 1.15 3.61 -3.67
C LEU A 283 0.50 3.89 -5.03
N GLY A 284 0.71 5.07 -5.62
CA GLY A 284 0.11 5.45 -6.91
C GLY A 284 -1.41 5.60 -6.84
N VAL A 285 -1.94 6.11 -5.72
CA VAL A 285 -3.35 6.45 -5.51
C VAL A 285 -3.52 7.95 -5.75
N ASP A 286 -3.52 8.33 -7.03
CA ASP A 286 -3.45 9.73 -7.48
C ASP A 286 -4.61 10.59 -6.97
N GLU A 287 -5.81 10.01 -6.90
CA GLU A 287 -7.01 10.71 -6.44
C GLU A 287 -6.89 11.14 -4.96
N LEU A 288 -6.54 10.20 -4.07
CA LEU A 288 -6.33 10.49 -2.66
C LEU A 288 -5.17 11.48 -2.47
N ALA A 289 -4.07 11.29 -3.21
CA ALA A 289 -2.94 12.22 -3.16
C ALA A 289 -3.38 13.64 -3.54
N SER A 290 -4.18 13.81 -4.60
CA SER A 290 -4.72 15.11 -5.00
C SER A 290 -5.64 15.72 -3.94
N ILE A 291 -6.50 14.92 -3.31
CA ILE A 291 -7.40 15.38 -2.24
C ILE A 291 -6.58 15.88 -1.03
N CYS A 292 -5.62 15.08 -0.55
CA CYS A 292 -4.78 15.46 0.58
C CYS A 292 -3.94 16.71 0.28
N LEU A 293 -3.39 16.81 -0.94
CA LEU A 293 -2.63 17.99 -1.37
C LEU A 293 -3.48 19.26 -1.35
N LYS A 294 -4.68 19.22 -1.92
CA LYS A 294 -5.59 20.39 -1.94
C LYS A 294 -6.00 20.81 -0.53
N GLN A 295 -6.27 19.84 0.35
CA GLN A 295 -6.64 20.11 1.74
C GLN A 295 -5.47 20.72 2.53
N LEU A 296 -4.26 20.18 2.39
CA LEU A 296 -3.07 20.75 3.02
C LEU A 296 -2.77 22.16 2.54
N TYR A 297 -2.81 22.37 1.22
CA TYR A 297 -2.59 23.68 0.63
C TYR A 297 -3.60 24.70 1.18
N ARG A 298 -4.89 24.34 1.17
CA ARG A 298 -5.95 25.19 1.70
C ARG A 298 -5.75 25.49 3.19
N ALA A 299 -5.52 24.48 4.01
CA ALA A 299 -5.32 24.66 5.45
C ALA A 299 -4.10 25.54 5.76
N ALA A 300 -2.99 25.34 5.03
CA ALA A 300 -1.79 26.17 5.16
C ALA A 300 -2.06 27.61 4.70
N ASN A 301 -2.75 27.80 3.58
CA ASN A 301 -3.11 29.13 3.08
C ASN A 301 -4.09 29.86 4.03
N ASP A 302 -5.10 29.16 4.55
CA ASP A 302 -6.06 29.71 5.51
C ASP A 302 -5.34 30.10 6.82
N SER A 303 -4.36 29.30 7.26
CA SER A 303 -3.48 29.63 8.40
C SER A 303 -2.65 30.90 8.15
N LEU A 304 -2.09 31.06 6.95
CA LEU A 304 -1.36 32.28 6.55
C LEU A 304 -2.26 33.52 6.52
N MET A 305 -3.41 33.43 5.85
CA MET A 305 -4.37 34.54 5.77
C MET A 305 -4.89 34.92 7.16
N HIS A 306 -5.15 33.94 8.03
CA HIS A 306 -5.55 34.21 9.40
C HIS A 306 -4.45 34.96 10.16
N ALA A 307 -3.19 34.55 10.00
CA ALA A 307 -2.07 35.22 10.65
C ALA A 307 -1.92 36.67 10.18
N GLU A 308 -1.99 36.91 8.87
CA GLU A 308 -1.97 38.25 8.29
C GLU A 308 -3.08 39.13 8.85
N ASN A 309 -4.33 38.64 8.86
CA ASN A 309 -5.49 39.38 9.35
C ASN A 309 -5.43 39.73 10.85
N HIS A 310 -4.69 38.96 11.64
CA HIS A 310 -4.56 39.16 13.09
C HIS A 310 -3.20 39.70 13.50
N GLY A 311 -2.35 40.10 12.55
CA GLY A 311 -0.99 40.58 12.82
C GLY A 311 -0.09 39.55 13.51
N VAL A 312 -0.37 38.25 13.34
CA VAL A 312 0.47 37.16 13.86
C VAL A 312 1.66 36.99 12.93
N LEU A 313 2.86 37.05 13.49
CA LEU A 313 4.10 36.89 12.73
C LEU A 313 4.25 35.46 12.21
N ILE A 314 4.81 35.31 11.00
CA ILE A 314 5.10 33.99 10.39
C ILE A 314 5.97 33.12 11.28
N GLN A 315 6.92 33.72 12.01
CA GLN A 315 7.75 32.99 12.97
C GLN A 315 6.94 32.25 14.04
N THR A 316 5.78 32.77 14.43
CA THR A 316 4.86 32.11 15.38
C THR A 316 4.18 30.90 14.72
N LEU A 317 3.76 31.00 13.45
CA LEU A 317 3.21 29.86 12.70
C LEU A 317 4.23 28.74 12.49
N LEU A 318 5.51 29.09 12.37
CA LEU A 318 6.62 28.14 12.25
C LEU A 318 7.07 27.57 13.61
N GLY A 319 6.49 28.02 14.73
CA GLY A 319 6.82 27.55 16.07
C GLY A 319 8.10 28.17 16.67
N TYR A 320 8.61 29.27 16.09
CA TYR A 320 9.76 30.01 16.61
C TYR A 320 9.35 31.20 17.51
N GLY A 321 8.12 31.70 17.35
CA GLY A 321 7.60 32.84 18.11
C GLY A 321 7.00 32.46 19.48
N PRO A 322 6.76 33.45 20.35
CA PRO A 322 6.04 33.24 21.61
C PRO A 322 4.56 32.90 21.35
N GLY A 323 4.10 31.76 21.89
CA GLY A 323 2.72 31.30 21.77
C GLY A 323 2.58 29.98 21.00
N VAL A 324 1.48 29.27 21.23
CA VAL A 324 1.11 28.09 20.44
C VAL A 324 0.19 28.57 19.32
N ALA A 325 0.61 28.38 18.06
CA ALA A 325 -0.28 28.65 16.93
C ALA A 325 -1.51 27.74 17.05
N ALA A 326 -2.71 28.33 16.89
CA ALA A 326 -3.96 27.57 16.92
C ALA A 326 -4.10 26.58 15.74
N ASP A 327 -3.33 26.81 14.67
CA ASP A 327 -3.26 25.95 13.49
C ASP A 327 -1.79 25.74 13.08
N ASP A 328 -1.34 24.49 13.09
CA ASP A 328 0.03 24.09 12.77
C ASP A 328 0.23 23.73 11.29
N SER A 329 -0.80 23.90 10.45
CA SER A 329 -0.79 23.44 9.05
C SER A 329 0.36 24.02 8.23
N PHE A 330 0.61 25.33 8.34
CA PHE A 330 1.72 25.96 7.62
C PHE A 330 3.08 25.49 8.17
N GLY A 331 3.22 25.35 9.48
CA GLY A 331 4.45 24.84 10.12
C GLY A 331 4.80 23.42 9.66
N VAL A 332 3.80 22.53 9.55
CA VAL A 332 3.96 21.18 9.00
C VAL A 332 4.39 21.24 7.53
N VAL A 333 3.69 22.02 6.71
CA VAL A 333 4.03 22.16 5.27
C VAL A 333 5.45 22.70 5.08
N PHE A 334 5.84 23.72 5.85
CA PHE A 334 7.20 24.28 5.87
C PHE A 334 8.23 23.20 6.24
N LYS A 335 8.01 22.50 7.36
CA LYS A 335 8.92 21.47 7.87
C LYS A 335 9.20 20.40 6.82
N HIS A 336 8.18 19.96 6.08
CA HIS A 336 8.36 18.95 5.04
C HIS A 336 8.96 19.54 3.75
N ALA A 337 8.45 20.66 3.25
CA ALA A 337 8.95 21.29 2.02
C ALA A 337 10.45 21.59 2.04
N VAL A 338 10.96 21.93 3.23
CA VAL A 338 12.37 22.25 3.47
C VAL A 338 13.26 21.00 3.57
N LYS A 339 12.74 19.89 4.12
CA LYS A 339 13.52 18.68 4.40
C LYS A 339 13.43 17.62 3.29
N GLU A 340 12.34 17.60 2.54
CA GLU A 340 11.98 16.52 1.63
C GLU A 340 12.06 16.99 0.17
N ASP A 341 12.87 16.29 -0.62
CA ASP A 341 12.99 16.58 -2.06
C ASP A 341 11.72 16.21 -2.83
N ASP A 342 10.95 15.24 -2.33
CA ASP A 342 9.71 14.72 -2.90
C ASP A 342 8.44 15.49 -2.50
N THR A 343 8.53 16.55 -1.69
CA THR A 343 7.35 17.38 -1.38
C THR A 343 6.73 17.94 -2.67
N PRO A 344 5.39 17.89 -2.83
CA PRO A 344 4.73 18.43 -4.02
C PRO A 344 5.09 19.88 -4.31
N LYS A 345 5.35 20.18 -5.58
CA LYS A 345 5.76 21.52 -6.05
C LYS A 345 4.84 22.62 -5.53
N GLN A 346 3.53 22.39 -5.53
CA GLN A 346 2.56 23.38 -5.06
C GLN A 346 2.76 23.77 -3.58
N LEU A 347 3.09 22.82 -2.71
CA LEU A 347 3.41 23.11 -1.30
C LEU A 347 4.77 23.78 -1.15
N LYS A 348 5.76 23.38 -1.97
CA LYS A 348 7.07 24.04 -2.00
C LYS A 348 6.96 25.51 -2.43
N SER A 349 6.23 25.78 -3.52
CA SER A 349 5.96 27.14 -4.02
C SER A 349 5.28 27.99 -2.95
N LEU A 350 4.23 27.47 -2.29
CA LEU A 350 3.58 28.19 -1.20
C LEU A 350 4.57 28.64 -0.11
N VAL A 351 5.50 27.76 0.28
CA VAL A 351 6.51 28.10 1.29
C VAL A 351 7.52 29.12 0.74
N ILE A 352 7.99 28.94 -0.49
CA ILE A 352 8.95 29.84 -1.14
C ILE A 352 8.35 31.24 -1.27
N ASP A 353 7.14 31.36 -1.79
CA ASP A 353 6.45 32.63 -2.01
C ASP A 353 6.17 33.33 -0.68
N THR A 354 5.72 32.59 0.34
CA THR A 354 5.52 33.12 1.68
C THR A 354 6.82 33.65 2.28
N LEU A 355 7.91 32.87 2.23
CA LEU A 355 9.21 33.34 2.71
C LEU A 355 9.66 34.56 1.92
N ALA A 356 9.56 34.55 0.58
CA ALA A 356 10.00 35.66 -0.24
C ALA A 356 9.25 36.97 0.08
N ALA A 357 7.96 36.89 0.43
CA ALA A 357 7.16 38.04 0.83
C ALA A 357 7.47 38.53 2.26
N THR A 358 7.78 37.63 3.20
CA THR A 358 7.85 37.97 4.64
C THR A 358 9.25 37.84 5.25
N LEU A 359 10.29 37.49 4.47
CA LEU A 359 11.62 37.22 5.02
C LEU A 359 12.30 38.51 5.47
N ASP A 360 12.48 38.61 6.79
CA ASP A 360 13.30 39.63 7.44
C ASP A 360 14.58 39.01 8.07
N PRO A 361 15.53 39.83 8.55
CA PRO A 361 16.76 39.32 9.15
C PRO A 361 16.56 38.42 10.38
N GLU A 362 15.48 38.61 11.15
CA GLU A 362 15.18 37.85 12.37
C GLU A 362 14.67 36.45 12.01
N LEU A 363 13.64 36.38 11.16
CA LEU A 363 13.10 35.14 10.61
C LEU A 363 14.21 34.34 9.90
N TRP A 364 15.10 35.00 9.16
CA TRP A 364 16.24 34.34 8.51
C TRP A 364 17.15 33.62 9.51
N GLN A 365 17.40 34.19 10.70
CA GLN A 365 18.23 33.52 11.70
C GLN A 365 17.63 32.18 12.15
N HIS A 366 16.29 32.09 12.19
CA HIS A 366 15.58 30.87 12.56
C HIS A 366 15.58 29.83 11.43
N VAL A 367 15.34 30.25 10.19
CA VAL A 367 15.13 29.32 9.07
C VAL A 367 16.41 28.87 8.36
N LYS A 368 17.49 29.67 8.40
CA LYS A 368 18.75 29.40 7.65
C LYS A 368 19.39 28.04 7.92
N GLY A 369 19.18 27.49 9.13
CA GLY A 369 19.73 26.18 9.52
C GLY A 369 18.92 24.99 9.00
N SER A 370 17.67 25.23 8.62
CA SER A 370 16.76 24.20 8.09
C SER A 370 16.74 24.19 6.56
N ILE A 371 16.82 25.37 5.94
CA ILE A 371 16.73 25.56 4.49
C ILE A 371 18.01 25.11 3.79
N ASN A 372 17.88 24.21 2.80
CA ASN A 372 19.00 23.80 1.97
C ASN A 372 19.37 24.88 0.94
N HIS A 373 20.58 24.82 0.38
CA HIS A 373 21.08 25.84 -0.54
C HIS A 373 20.18 26.05 -1.77
N SER A 374 19.62 24.98 -2.33
CA SER A 374 18.73 25.04 -3.50
C SER A 374 17.45 25.83 -3.21
N MET A 375 16.83 25.59 -2.06
CA MET A 375 15.63 26.32 -1.66
C MET A 375 15.95 27.76 -1.28
N ALA A 376 17.11 28.03 -0.66
CA ALA A 376 17.54 29.40 -0.39
C ALA A 376 17.70 30.22 -1.68
N LEU A 377 18.25 29.62 -2.75
CA LEU A 377 18.33 30.27 -4.06
C LEU A 377 16.93 30.56 -4.63
N GLN A 378 16.00 29.60 -4.58
CA GLN A 378 14.62 29.80 -5.04
C GLN A 378 13.89 30.91 -4.27
N VAL A 379 14.13 31.02 -2.96
CA VAL A 379 13.57 32.14 -2.16
C VAL A 379 14.17 33.47 -2.61
N ILE A 380 15.48 33.56 -2.85
CA ILE A 380 16.12 34.79 -3.34
C ILE A 380 15.58 35.17 -4.73
N GLU A 381 15.42 34.20 -5.63
CA GLU A 381 14.82 34.42 -6.94
C GLU A 381 13.40 35.00 -6.82
N ALA A 382 12.54 34.35 -6.03
CA ALA A 382 11.18 34.83 -5.77
C ALA A 382 11.16 36.24 -5.14
N MET A 383 12.09 36.57 -4.23
CA MET A 383 12.22 37.92 -3.66
C MET A 383 12.57 38.98 -4.72
N VAL A 384 13.42 38.63 -5.69
CA VAL A 384 13.81 39.54 -6.78
C VAL A 384 12.61 39.78 -7.71
N GLU A 385 11.88 38.72 -8.06
CA GLU A 385 10.67 38.81 -8.88
C GLU A 385 9.59 39.67 -8.22
N LEU A 386 9.30 39.44 -6.94
CA LEU A 386 8.34 40.25 -6.16
C LEU A 386 8.71 41.75 -6.18
N ARG A 387 9.99 42.08 -6.01
CA ARG A 387 10.46 43.48 -6.05
C ARG A 387 10.33 44.11 -7.43
N GLN A 388 10.55 43.34 -8.50
CA GLN A 388 10.36 43.83 -9.88
C GLN A 388 8.89 44.13 -10.14
N HIS A 389 7.97 43.28 -9.67
CA HIS A 389 6.53 43.52 -9.80
C HIS A 389 6.07 44.78 -9.06
N VAL A 390 6.49 44.98 -7.81
CA VAL A 390 6.15 46.18 -7.03
C VAL A 390 6.65 47.46 -7.73
N LYS A 391 7.84 47.42 -8.31
CA LYS A 391 8.40 48.59 -9.01
C LYS A 391 7.58 48.97 -10.25
N LEU A 392 7.15 47.98 -11.03
CA LEU A 392 6.32 48.21 -12.22
C LEU A 392 4.95 48.80 -11.85
N GLU A 393 4.32 48.32 -10.77
CA GLU A 393 3.04 48.86 -10.29
C GLU A 393 3.17 50.31 -9.77
N THR A 394 4.28 50.65 -9.11
CA THR A 394 4.52 52.03 -8.66
C THR A 394 4.83 53.00 -9.80
N ASP A 395 5.47 52.52 -10.87
CA ASP A 395 5.78 53.35 -12.04
C ASP A 395 4.51 53.64 -12.88
N ASP A 396 3.59 52.67 -13.01
CA ASP A 396 2.32 52.81 -13.75
C ASP A 396 1.31 53.74 -13.01
N GLN A 397 1.27 53.69 -11.67
CA GLN A 397 0.50 54.65 -10.87
C GLN A 397 1.11 56.07 -10.86
N GLY A 398 2.41 56.19 -11.11
CA GLY A 398 3.12 57.48 -11.18
C GLY A 398 2.91 58.25 -12.49
N GLU A 399 2.60 57.58 -13.59
CA GLU A 399 2.33 58.21 -14.89
C GLU A 399 0.88 58.71 -15.01
N GLY A 400 -0.10 58.06 -14.36
CA GLY A 400 -1.50 58.51 -14.34
C GLY A 400 -1.74 59.85 -13.63
N VAL A 401 -0.92 60.19 -12.62
CA VAL A 401 -1.07 61.45 -11.85
C VAL A 401 -0.40 62.65 -12.52
N LYS A 402 0.48 62.43 -13.50
CA LYS A 402 1.07 63.52 -14.29
C LYS A 402 0.18 63.95 -15.46
N SER A 403 -0.61 63.04 -16.04
CA SER A 403 -1.52 63.40 -17.14
C SER A 403 -2.70 64.28 -16.70
N GLU A 404 -3.26 64.10 -15.50
CA GLU A 404 -4.34 64.97 -15.00
C GLU A 404 -3.86 66.36 -14.53
N ARG A 405 -2.56 66.53 -14.23
CA ARG A 405 -2.00 67.86 -13.89
C ARG A 405 -1.76 68.74 -15.11
N ASP A 406 -1.52 68.15 -16.29
CA ASP A 406 -1.36 68.91 -17.53
C ASP A 406 -2.70 69.29 -18.16
N ASP A 407 -3.78 68.52 -17.93
CA ASP A 407 -5.14 68.89 -18.39
C ASP A 407 -5.79 69.99 -17.53
N VAL A 408 -5.50 70.06 -16.23
CA VAL A 408 -6.02 71.13 -15.35
C VAL A 408 -5.30 72.47 -15.57
N ILE A 409 -4.05 72.45 -16.06
CA ILE A 409 -3.33 73.69 -16.42
C ILE A 409 -3.71 74.16 -17.84
N SER A 410 -4.13 73.26 -18.73
CA SER A 410 -4.63 73.64 -20.07
C SER A 410 -6.04 74.27 -20.03
N ALA A 411 -6.87 73.92 -19.04
CA ALA A 411 -8.22 74.47 -18.88
C ALA A 411 -8.29 75.92 -18.36
N PHE A 412 -7.17 76.51 -17.89
CA PHE A 412 -7.15 77.88 -17.35
C PHE A 412 -6.69 78.96 -18.34
N THR A 413 -6.38 78.60 -19.60
CA THR A 413 -5.74 79.54 -20.55
C THR A 413 -6.49 79.78 -21.86
N GLN A 414 -7.78 79.46 -21.97
CA GLN A 414 -8.59 79.85 -23.14
C GLN A 414 -10.04 80.23 -22.76
N SER A 415 -10.18 81.32 -22.01
CA SER A 415 -11.38 82.16 -22.11
C SER A 415 -11.12 83.24 -23.15
N ASN A 416 -11.54 83.00 -24.39
CA ASN A 416 -11.85 84.07 -25.33
C ASN A 416 -12.94 83.60 -26.29
N ILE A 417 -14.09 84.27 -26.13
CA ILE A 417 -15.28 84.36 -26.98
C ILE A 417 -14.87 84.50 -28.46
N PRO A 418 -15.51 83.79 -29.42
CA PRO A 418 -16.56 84.47 -30.19
C PRO A 418 -17.73 83.61 -30.74
N VAL A 419 -18.88 84.29 -30.72
CA VAL A 419 -19.83 84.46 -31.85
C VAL A 419 -20.66 83.25 -32.27
N ASP A 420 -21.89 83.34 -31.77
CA ASP A 420 -23.15 82.84 -32.29
C ASP A 420 -23.35 83.21 -33.77
N HIS A 421 -23.46 82.20 -34.63
CA HIS A 421 -24.23 82.27 -35.88
C HIS A 421 -24.62 80.85 -36.33
N GLY A 422 -25.93 80.56 -36.27
CA GLY A 422 -26.70 80.15 -37.43
C GLY A 422 -26.57 78.70 -37.93
N GLU A 423 -27.60 77.92 -37.60
CA GLU A 423 -28.44 77.19 -38.56
C GLU A 423 -27.77 76.34 -39.66
N LEU A 424 -27.94 75.01 -39.59
CA LEU A 424 -28.98 74.31 -40.39
C LEU A 424 -28.94 72.80 -40.16
N SER A 425 -30.13 72.30 -39.89
CA SER A 425 -30.50 70.90 -39.69
C SER A 425 -30.76 70.22 -41.04
N HIS A 426 -30.06 69.12 -41.32
CA HIS A 426 -30.35 68.03 -42.27
C HIS A 426 -29.42 66.89 -41.84
N GLY A 427 -29.77 65.62 -41.68
CA GLY A 427 -30.92 64.83 -42.13
C GLY A 427 -30.38 63.42 -42.44
N GLY A 428 -31.14 62.38 -42.10
CA GLY A 428 -30.95 60.99 -42.56
C GLY A 428 -30.13 60.11 -41.60
N GLU A 429 -30.71 59.07 -40.98
CA GLU A 429 -31.06 57.75 -41.58
C GLU A 429 -29.82 56.97 -42.08
N HIS A 430 -29.73 55.65 -42.08
CA HIS A 430 -30.35 54.50 -41.39
C HIS A 430 -29.48 53.31 -41.87
N ASN A 431 -29.47 52.21 -41.11
CA ASN A 431 -29.14 50.85 -41.53
C ASN A 431 -27.69 50.43 -41.82
N GLY A 432 -27.30 49.34 -41.16
CA GLY A 432 -26.81 48.17 -41.89
C GLY A 432 -25.90 47.21 -41.13
N LYS A 433 -26.53 46.23 -40.47
CA LYS A 433 -26.05 44.87 -40.14
C LYS A 433 -24.76 44.66 -39.33
#